data_AF-A0A2R4WJA1-F1
#
_entry.id   AF-A0A2R4WJA1-F1
#
_cell.length_a   1.000
_cell.length_b   1.000
_cell.length_c   1.000
_cell.angle_alpha   90.00
_cell.angle_beta   90.00
_cell.angle_gamma   90.00
#
_symmetry.space_group_name_H-M   'P 1'
#
loop_
_entity.id
_entity.type
_entity.pdbx_description
1 polymer ?
#
loop_
_entity_poly.entity_id
_entity_poly.type
_entity_poly.pdbx_seq_one_letter_code
_entity_poly.pdbx_strand_id
1 'polypeptide(L)'
;MTSREQLQALIRAEIDRQRPVAVARRTLELLMESATRRLDAPPGYQIVDRDGRPRTRTVGGEAVPLTLSDLVDELRRQHPTMFQPPAAPAAADAPRDWIVVKPAAPEPPARPDPSSRLRDAVTGLAARLRRPERKPEAPAAAPVAGPPVPPGEGLKPGLARPKPLPGRGSSLRPAYAVLGGLAVLGVGYALLHGGKEPAREAAVAQAPAHGAGQGKLAEAKPAEAKPADKKSAEAKSAPATAESKASETKREPVETGALVPESAGPVAGVAEVLDTATLRLGGRTLRLYGVESAKGAQASDLSGYLGGRPVNCQPSPAKTAWICTVDGHDLSEVVLYNGGGRATAEATPDLVEAERHARAGKLGIWAKP
;
A
#
# COMPACT_ATOMS: atom_id res chain seq x y z
N MET A 1 -16.64 -29.61 3.22
CA MET A 1 -15.21 -29.76 2.89
C MET A 1 -14.86 -31.24 2.88
N THR A 2 -14.01 -31.69 1.96
CA THR A 2 -13.45 -33.05 2.00
C THR A 2 -12.33 -33.15 3.04
N SER A 3 -11.98 -34.37 3.49
CA SER A 3 -10.82 -34.58 4.36
C SER A 3 -9.48 -34.19 3.71
N ARG A 4 -9.44 -34.04 2.37
CA ARG A 4 -8.31 -33.45 1.64
C ARG A 4 -8.23 -31.95 1.87
N GLU A 5 -9.33 -31.23 1.65
CA GLU A 5 -9.40 -29.78 1.84
C GLU A 5 -9.10 -29.39 3.29
N GLN A 6 -9.57 -30.18 4.27
CA GLN A 6 -9.28 -29.94 5.68
C GLN A 6 -7.78 -30.05 5.98
N LEU A 7 -7.08 -31.07 5.45
CA LEU A 7 -5.64 -31.20 5.60
C LEU A 7 -4.87 -30.05 4.91
N GLN A 8 -5.29 -29.65 3.71
CA GLN A 8 -4.71 -28.51 3.00
C GLN A 8 -4.93 -27.19 3.74
N ALA A 9 -6.08 -27.00 4.40
CA ALA A 9 -6.34 -25.85 5.25
C ALA A 9 -5.43 -25.84 6.50
N LEU A 10 -5.18 -26.99 7.12
CA LEU A 10 -4.22 -27.11 8.24
C LEU A 10 -2.78 -26.78 7.80
N ILE A 11 -2.34 -27.31 6.66
CA ILE A 11 -1.01 -27.01 6.08
C ILE A 11 -0.88 -25.50 5.82
N ARG A 12 -1.85 -24.87 5.16
CA ARG A 12 -1.87 -23.41 4.92
C ARG A 12 -1.82 -22.61 6.21
N ALA A 13 -2.65 -22.96 7.19
CA ALA A 13 -2.69 -22.28 8.47
C ALA A 13 -1.40 -22.42 9.29
N GLU A 14 -0.61 -23.49 9.10
CA GLU A 14 0.73 -23.63 9.68
C GLU A 14 1.78 -22.80 8.92
N ILE A 15 1.77 -22.86 7.58
CA ILE A 15 2.66 -22.05 6.73
C ILE A 15 2.46 -20.56 7.05
N ASP A 16 1.22 -20.08 7.05
CA ASP A 16 0.90 -18.66 7.25
C ASP A 16 1.32 -18.16 8.65
N ARG A 17 1.16 -18.99 9.69
CA ARG A 17 1.68 -18.69 11.05
C ARG A 17 3.20 -18.49 11.06
N GLN A 18 3.90 -19.14 10.15
CA GLN A 18 5.36 -19.14 10.05
C GLN A 18 5.93 -18.07 9.08
N ARG A 19 5.08 -17.14 8.58
CA ARG A 19 5.45 -15.96 7.78
C ARG A 19 6.36 -16.28 6.58
N PRO A 20 5.84 -16.96 5.53
CA PRO A 20 6.62 -17.26 4.34
C PRO A 20 6.91 -15.98 3.54
N VAL A 21 7.96 -16.01 2.71
CA VAL A 21 8.10 -15.04 1.62
C VAL A 21 7.00 -15.35 0.58
N ALA A 22 6.34 -14.32 0.05
CA ALA A 22 5.16 -14.48 -0.81
C ALA A 22 5.40 -15.44 -2.00
N VAL A 23 6.57 -15.34 -2.64
CA VAL A 23 6.98 -16.21 -3.77
C VAL A 23 7.22 -17.67 -3.37
N ALA A 24 7.62 -17.92 -2.11
CA ALA A 24 7.94 -19.26 -1.61
C ALA A 24 6.70 -20.03 -1.12
N ARG A 25 5.59 -19.34 -0.82
CA ARG A 25 4.37 -19.94 -0.21
C ARG A 25 3.87 -21.17 -0.97
N ARG A 26 3.78 -21.11 -2.30
CA ARG A 26 3.27 -22.24 -3.11
C ARG A 26 4.24 -23.43 -3.12
N THR A 27 5.55 -23.18 -3.07
CA THR A 27 6.57 -24.22 -2.97
C THR A 27 6.52 -24.92 -1.61
N LEU A 28 6.36 -24.14 -0.53
CA LEU A 28 6.19 -24.68 0.83
C LEU A 28 4.92 -25.55 0.96
N GLU A 29 3.79 -25.13 0.37
CA GLU A 29 2.58 -25.95 0.30
C GLU A 29 2.87 -27.32 -0.35
N LEU A 30 3.53 -27.35 -1.50
CA LEU A 30 3.84 -28.58 -2.23
C LEU A 30 4.81 -29.49 -1.45
N LEU A 31 5.84 -28.92 -0.82
CA LEU A 31 6.78 -29.67 0.02
C LEU A 31 6.06 -30.31 1.22
N MET A 32 5.21 -29.55 1.91
CA MET A 32 4.44 -30.07 3.05
C MET A 32 3.38 -31.09 2.64
N GLU A 33 2.68 -30.88 1.51
CA GLU A 33 1.77 -31.89 0.95
C GLU A 33 2.51 -33.20 0.62
N SER A 34 3.73 -33.13 0.08
CA SER A 34 4.54 -34.33 -0.25
C SER A 34 5.02 -35.09 0.98
N ALA A 35 5.31 -34.37 2.08
CA ALA A 35 5.78 -34.94 3.34
C ALA A 35 4.65 -35.34 4.31
N THR A 36 3.38 -35.15 3.95
CA THR A 36 2.23 -35.39 4.86
C THR A 36 1.30 -36.47 4.32
N ARG A 37 1.22 -37.60 5.03
CA ARG A 37 0.22 -38.65 4.78
C ARG A 37 -1.05 -38.35 5.58
N ARG A 38 -2.23 -38.57 4.99
CA ARG A 38 -3.52 -38.51 5.73
C ARG A 38 -3.71 -39.77 6.57
N LEU A 39 -4.31 -39.62 7.74
CA LEU A 39 -4.81 -40.71 8.56
C LEU A 39 -6.29 -40.46 8.89
N ASP A 40 -7.05 -41.52 9.15
CA ASP A 40 -8.45 -41.40 9.60
C ASP A 40 -8.56 -41.19 11.12
N ALA A 41 -7.50 -41.55 11.87
CA ALA A 41 -7.39 -41.28 13.30
C ALA A 41 -6.86 -39.86 13.58
N PRO A 42 -7.29 -39.17 14.66
CA PRO A 42 -6.72 -37.89 15.10
C PRO A 42 -5.18 -37.97 15.25
N PRO A 43 -4.40 -36.97 14.79
CA PRO A 43 -4.81 -35.64 14.35
C PRO A 43 -5.28 -35.55 12.87
N GLY A 44 -5.50 -36.67 12.19
CA GLY A 44 -5.93 -36.72 10.79
C GLY A 44 -4.78 -36.76 9.77
N TYR A 45 -3.54 -36.75 10.25
CA TYR A 45 -2.34 -36.76 9.42
C TYR A 45 -1.12 -37.33 10.16
N GLN A 46 -0.07 -37.63 9.41
CA GLN A 46 1.23 -38.06 9.90
C GLN A 46 2.32 -37.58 8.94
N ILE A 47 3.41 -37.04 9.47
CA ILE A 47 4.56 -36.63 8.67
C ILE A 47 5.41 -37.86 8.33
N VAL A 48 5.79 -37.96 7.06
CA VAL A 48 6.57 -39.09 6.51
C VAL A 48 7.88 -38.61 5.89
N ASP A 49 8.84 -39.53 5.78
CA ASP A 49 10.08 -39.31 5.03
C ASP A 49 9.90 -39.60 3.53
N ARG A 50 11.01 -39.52 2.78
CA ARG A 50 11.05 -39.79 1.34
C ARG A 50 10.66 -41.22 0.96
N ASP A 51 10.84 -42.17 1.89
CA ASP A 51 10.47 -43.58 1.71
C ASP A 51 9.03 -43.86 2.21
N GLY A 52 8.32 -42.81 2.65
CA GLY A 52 6.95 -42.89 3.14
C GLY A 52 6.82 -43.50 4.55
N ARG A 53 7.91 -43.55 5.33
CA ARG A 53 7.92 -44.02 6.71
C ARG A 53 7.60 -42.87 7.68
N PRO A 54 6.89 -43.12 8.80
CA PRO A 54 6.60 -42.08 9.78
C PRO A 54 7.86 -41.45 10.37
N ARG A 55 7.89 -40.13 10.46
CA ARG A 55 8.97 -39.38 11.13
C ARG A 55 8.61 -39.10 12.59
N THR A 56 9.60 -39.22 13.47
CA THR A 56 9.51 -38.90 14.89
C THR A 56 10.61 -37.91 15.29
N ARG A 57 10.41 -37.21 16.40
CA ARG A 57 11.41 -36.39 17.08
C ARG A 57 11.60 -36.89 18.52
N THR A 58 12.81 -36.78 19.04
CA THR A 58 13.08 -37.13 20.45
C THR A 58 12.79 -35.93 21.36
N VAL A 59 11.88 -36.10 22.32
CA VAL A 59 11.57 -35.10 23.35
C VAL A 59 11.69 -35.77 24.71
N GLY A 60 12.60 -35.29 25.57
CA GLY A 60 12.83 -35.90 26.90
C GLY A 60 13.35 -37.34 26.88
N GLY A 61 13.86 -37.82 25.72
CA GLY A 61 14.26 -39.22 25.51
C GLY A 61 13.19 -40.10 24.87
N GLU A 62 11.94 -39.63 24.77
CA GLU A 62 10.84 -40.35 24.12
C GLU A 62 10.71 -39.97 22.65
N ALA A 63 10.38 -40.94 21.79
CA ALA A 63 10.18 -40.75 20.35
C ALA A 63 8.72 -40.36 20.04
N VAL A 64 8.46 -39.07 19.87
CA VAL A 64 7.13 -38.50 19.61
C VAL A 64 6.93 -38.30 18.11
N PRO A 65 5.74 -38.53 17.52
CA PRO A 65 5.45 -38.21 16.12
C PRO A 65 5.78 -36.75 15.77
N LEU A 66 6.39 -36.54 14.60
CA LEU A 66 6.73 -35.21 14.10
C LEU A 66 5.44 -34.46 13.71
N THR A 67 5.29 -33.20 14.15
CA THR A 67 4.10 -32.38 13.85
C THR A 67 4.29 -31.53 12.58
N LEU A 68 3.21 -30.92 12.08
CA LEU A 68 3.34 -29.92 10.98
C LEU A 68 4.25 -28.75 11.37
N SER A 69 4.19 -28.28 12.62
CA SER A 69 5.02 -27.17 13.09
C SER A 69 6.51 -27.55 13.10
N ASP A 70 6.83 -28.76 13.58
CA ASP A 70 8.20 -29.30 13.55
C ASP A 70 8.75 -29.40 12.11
N LEU A 71 7.91 -29.83 11.16
CA LEU A 71 8.29 -29.89 9.75
C LEU A 71 8.57 -28.49 9.18
N VAL A 72 7.78 -27.47 9.52
CA VAL A 72 8.06 -26.10 9.06
C VAL A 72 9.33 -25.55 9.70
N ASP A 73 9.60 -25.86 10.97
CA ASP A 73 10.84 -25.46 11.63
C ASP A 73 12.08 -26.18 11.04
N GLU A 74 11.95 -27.43 10.60
CA GLU A 74 12.98 -28.09 9.78
C GLU A 74 13.19 -27.40 8.44
N LEU A 75 12.12 -27.12 7.70
CA LEU A 75 12.18 -26.41 6.42
C LEU A 75 12.79 -25.01 6.58
N ARG A 76 12.52 -24.30 7.67
CA ARG A 76 13.14 -23.00 7.98
C ARG A 76 14.63 -23.13 8.26
N ARG A 77 15.08 -24.17 8.98
CA ARG A 77 16.51 -24.43 9.20
C ARG A 77 17.25 -24.77 7.90
N GLN A 78 16.61 -25.52 7.00
CA GLN A 78 17.20 -25.93 5.71
C GLN A 78 17.14 -24.82 4.64
N HIS A 79 16.07 -24.03 4.64
CA HIS A 79 15.81 -23.00 3.64
C HIS A 79 15.39 -21.66 4.30
N PRO A 80 16.29 -20.96 5.02
CA PRO A 80 15.94 -19.72 5.73
C PRO A 80 15.34 -18.65 4.82
N THR A 81 15.78 -18.59 3.56
CA THR A 81 15.33 -17.61 2.53
C THR A 81 13.88 -17.81 2.07
N MET A 82 13.23 -18.94 2.38
CA MET A 82 11.80 -19.13 2.10
C MET A 82 10.88 -18.47 3.14
N PHE A 83 11.45 -18.04 4.27
CA PHE A 83 10.72 -17.42 5.38
C PHE A 83 11.16 -15.97 5.54
N GLN A 84 10.24 -15.13 6.00
CA GLN A 84 10.60 -13.79 6.42
C GLN A 84 11.50 -13.89 7.67
N PRO A 85 12.47 -12.98 7.84
CA PRO A 85 13.20 -12.89 9.10
C PRO A 85 12.19 -12.77 10.26
N PRO A 86 12.51 -13.28 11.47
CA PRO A 86 11.75 -12.87 12.64
C PRO A 86 11.75 -11.34 12.65
N ALA A 87 10.55 -10.74 12.66
CA ALA A 87 10.46 -9.29 12.76
C ALA A 87 11.30 -8.89 13.96
N ALA A 88 12.34 -8.08 13.72
CA ALA A 88 13.20 -7.60 14.80
C ALA A 88 12.27 -7.11 15.90
N PRO A 89 12.52 -7.45 17.19
CA PRO A 89 11.71 -6.90 18.26
C PRO A 89 11.71 -5.41 18.04
N ALA A 90 10.54 -4.83 17.79
CA ALA A 90 10.43 -3.42 17.47
C ALA A 90 11.15 -2.73 18.63
N ALA A 91 12.33 -2.18 18.35
CA ALA A 91 13.04 -1.36 19.30
C ALA A 91 11.99 -0.31 19.65
N ALA A 92 11.53 -0.32 20.90
CA ALA A 92 10.43 0.52 21.29
C ALA A 92 10.87 1.93 20.97
N ASP A 93 10.27 2.49 19.91
CA ASP A 93 10.66 3.79 19.40
C ASP A 93 10.28 4.76 20.51
N ALA A 94 11.27 5.08 21.34
CA ALA A 94 11.25 6.29 22.14
C ALA A 94 11.03 7.38 21.10
N PRO A 95 9.84 8.02 21.07
CA PRO A 95 9.33 8.64 19.86
C PRO A 95 10.33 9.67 19.36
N ARG A 96 11.00 9.33 18.26
CA ARG A 96 11.80 10.27 17.51
C ARG A 96 10.78 11.07 16.71
N ASP A 97 10.46 12.26 17.21
CA ASP A 97 9.36 13.17 16.83
C ASP A 97 9.27 13.59 15.33
N TRP A 98 10.02 12.94 14.42
CA TRP A 98 10.11 13.27 13.01
C TRP A 98 9.60 12.18 12.05
N ILE A 99 9.24 10.98 12.53
CA ILE A 99 8.61 9.94 11.68
C ILE A 99 7.15 9.72 12.10
N VAL A 100 6.24 10.52 11.52
CA VAL A 100 4.79 10.26 11.56
C VAL A 100 4.28 10.11 10.13
N VAL A 101 4.61 8.98 9.51
CA VAL A 101 3.78 8.47 8.40
C VAL A 101 2.48 8.00 9.04
N LYS A 102 1.45 8.86 8.99
CA LYS A 102 0.11 8.51 9.44
C LYS A 102 -0.34 7.30 8.61
N PRO A 103 -0.63 6.12 9.21
CA PRO A 103 -1.13 5.00 8.44
C PRO A 103 -2.42 5.44 7.75
N ALA A 104 -2.58 5.08 6.48
CA ALA A 104 -3.76 5.42 5.69
C ALA A 104 -5.01 5.01 6.49
N ALA A 105 -5.80 5.99 6.91
CA ALA A 105 -7.05 5.71 7.60
C ALA A 105 -7.92 4.89 6.63
N PRO A 106 -8.59 3.81 7.10
CA PRO A 106 -9.48 3.06 6.24
C PRO A 106 -10.49 4.02 5.63
N GLU A 107 -10.60 3.98 4.30
CA GLU A 107 -11.41 4.91 3.53
C GLU A 107 -12.84 4.93 4.13
N PRO A 108 -13.34 6.11 4.53
CA PRO A 108 -14.64 6.17 5.18
C PRO A 108 -15.69 5.61 4.20
N PRO A 109 -16.58 4.71 4.65
CA PRO A 109 -17.51 4.03 3.76
C PRO A 109 -18.30 5.06 2.95
N ALA A 110 -18.35 4.85 1.64
CA ALA A 110 -18.96 5.78 0.68
C ALA A 110 -20.29 6.31 1.23
N ARG A 111 -20.42 7.64 1.29
CA ARG A 111 -21.60 8.28 1.89
C ARG A 111 -22.86 7.69 1.24
N PRO A 112 -23.80 7.12 2.02
CA PRO A 112 -24.95 6.44 1.44
C PRO A 112 -25.76 7.44 0.61
N ASP A 113 -25.99 7.06 -0.64
CA ASP A 113 -26.74 7.83 -1.62
C ASP A 113 -28.04 8.37 -0.99
N PRO A 114 -28.38 9.67 -1.13
CA PRO A 114 -29.57 10.26 -0.51
C PRO A 114 -30.86 9.53 -0.88
N SER A 115 -30.92 8.85 -2.04
CA SER A 115 -32.05 8.00 -2.43
C SER A 115 -32.23 6.74 -1.58
N SER A 116 -31.15 6.19 -0.99
CA SER A 116 -31.21 5.02 -0.11
C SER A 116 -31.93 5.34 1.22
N ARG A 117 -31.54 6.44 1.87
CA ARG A 117 -32.17 6.92 3.12
C ARG A 117 -33.66 7.16 2.97
N LEU A 118 -34.10 7.63 1.80
CA LEU A 118 -35.50 7.91 1.52
C LEU A 118 -36.30 6.61 1.29
N ARG A 119 -35.70 5.58 0.68
CA ARG A 119 -36.31 4.24 0.58
C ARG A 119 -36.45 3.58 1.96
N ASP A 120 -35.40 3.61 2.79
CA ASP A 120 -35.42 3.02 4.14
C ASP A 120 -36.44 3.69 5.07
N ALA A 121 -36.63 5.01 4.95
CA ALA A 121 -37.68 5.72 5.67
C ALA A 121 -39.09 5.26 5.23
N VAL A 122 -39.30 5.02 3.94
CA VAL A 122 -40.60 4.58 3.39
C VAL A 122 -40.90 3.12 3.74
N THR A 123 -39.93 2.20 3.68
CA THR A 123 -40.11 0.81 4.13
C THR A 123 -40.32 0.72 5.64
N GLY A 124 -39.62 1.54 6.43
CA GLY A 124 -39.84 1.67 7.87
C GLY A 124 -41.25 2.15 8.24
N LEU A 125 -41.81 3.08 7.46
CA LEU A 125 -43.20 3.55 7.62
C LEU A 125 -44.20 2.45 7.23
N ALA A 126 -43.98 1.77 6.09
CA ALA A 126 -44.85 0.69 5.62
C ALA A 126 -44.89 -0.50 6.60
N ALA A 127 -43.76 -0.85 7.22
CA ALA A 127 -43.69 -1.86 8.28
C ALA A 127 -44.51 -1.47 9.52
N ARG A 128 -44.49 -0.18 9.93
CA ARG A 128 -45.29 0.32 11.07
C ARG A 128 -46.79 0.43 10.78
N LEU A 129 -47.18 0.47 9.52
CA LEU A 129 -48.59 0.51 9.08
C LEU A 129 -49.20 -0.88 8.87
N ARG A 130 -48.41 -1.96 8.90
CA ARG A 130 -48.94 -3.33 8.91
C ARG A 130 -49.54 -3.65 10.27
N ARG A 131 -50.88 -3.62 10.32
CA ARG A 131 -51.68 -4.11 11.45
C ARG A 131 -51.36 -5.59 11.71
N PRO A 132 -51.07 -6.02 12.96
CA PRO A 132 -50.81 -7.42 13.23
C PRO A 132 -52.06 -8.26 12.98
N GLU A 133 -51.89 -9.39 12.28
CA GLU A 133 -52.98 -10.36 12.10
C GLU A 133 -53.44 -10.92 13.44
N ARG A 134 -54.76 -10.97 13.61
CA ARG A 134 -55.38 -11.50 14.82
C ARG A 134 -55.44 -13.02 14.70
N LYS A 135 -54.43 -13.68 15.27
CA LYS A 135 -54.35 -15.16 15.37
C LYS A 135 -55.69 -15.73 15.88
N PRO A 136 -56.34 -16.66 15.17
CA PRO A 136 -57.60 -17.23 15.61
C PRO A 136 -57.41 -18.08 16.87
N GLU A 137 -58.38 -17.96 17.77
CA GLU A 137 -58.40 -18.59 19.09
C GLU A 137 -58.86 -20.05 18.97
N ALA A 138 -58.09 -20.99 19.51
CA ALA A 138 -58.47 -22.41 19.60
C ALA A 138 -59.08 -22.70 20.99
N PRO A 139 -60.10 -23.58 21.09
CA PRO A 139 -60.95 -23.68 22.27
C PRO A 139 -60.29 -24.35 23.48
N ALA A 140 -60.90 -24.12 24.63
CA ALA A 140 -60.38 -24.47 25.95
C ALA A 140 -60.15 -25.99 26.18
N ALA A 141 -59.11 -26.30 26.96
CA ALA A 141 -58.91 -27.57 27.64
C ALA A 141 -58.80 -27.33 29.16
N ALA A 142 -59.29 -28.29 29.95
CA ALA A 142 -59.55 -28.15 31.39
C ALA A 142 -58.28 -28.11 32.27
N PRO A 143 -58.36 -27.54 33.49
CA PRO A 143 -57.22 -27.49 34.41
C PRO A 143 -56.93 -28.86 35.06
N VAL A 144 -55.65 -29.26 35.07
CA VAL A 144 -55.14 -30.39 35.86
C VAL A 144 -54.62 -29.88 37.20
N ALA A 145 -55.00 -30.55 38.28
CA ALA A 145 -54.65 -30.18 39.65
C ALA A 145 -53.17 -30.46 39.98
N GLY A 146 -52.54 -29.57 40.76
CA GLY A 146 -51.22 -29.78 41.35
C GLY A 146 -51.29 -30.55 42.69
N PRO A 147 -50.21 -31.24 43.11
CA PRO A 147 -50.17 -32.04 44.34
C PRO A 147 -50.05 -31.19 45.62
N PRO A 148 -50.43 -31.74 46.79
CA PRO A 148 -50.44 -31.02 48.07
C PRO A 148 -49.06 -30.87 48.73
N VAL A 149 -48.92 -29.82 49.55
CA VAL A 149 -47.73 -29.53 50.39
C VAL A 149 -48.08 -29.81 51.87
N PRO A 150 -47.20 -30.43 52.67
CA PRO A 150 -47.47 -30.77 54.08
C PRO A 150 -47.36 -29.56 55.04
N PRO A 151 -47.90 -29.66 56.28
CA PRO A 151 -48.05 -28.55 57.21
C PRO A 151 -46.89 -28.37 58.21
N GLY A 152 -46.70 -27.14 58.68
CA GLY A 152 -45.83 -26.71 59.79
C GLY A 152 -45.81 -25.18 59.83
N GLU A 153 -46.59 -24.55 60.73
CA GLU A 153 -46.13 -23.95 62.01
C GLU A 153 -45.23 -22.71 61.85
N GLY A 154 -45.52 -21.61 62.58
CA GLY A 154 -44.57 -20.49 62.70
C GLY A 154 -45.08 -19.04 62.66
N LEU A 155 -46.19 -18.74 63.35
CA LEU A 155 -46.47 -17.45 64.03
C LEU A 155 -45.44 -16.28 63.88
N LYS A 156 -45.80 -15.17 63.21
CA LYS A 156 -46.14 -13.86 63.85
C LYS A 156 -46.48 -12.73 62.84
N PRO A 157 -47.20 -11.66 63.27
CA PRO A 157 -47.90 -10.73 62.38
C PRO A 157 -47.16 -9.41 62.09
N GLY A 158 -47.52 -8.75 60.98
CA GLY A 158 -46.93 -7.47 60.56
C GLY A 158 -47.82 -6.62 59.65
N LEU A 159 -48.83 -5.97 60.23
CA LEU A 159 -49.50 -4.73 59.80
C LEU A 159 -49.76 -4.50 58.29
N ALA A 160 -51.02 -4.62 57.89
CA ALA A 160 -51.52 -4.12 56.62
C ALA A 160 -51.45 -2.59 56.52
N ARG A 161 -51.19 -2.06 55.31
CA ARG A 161 -51.65 -0.72 54.92
C ARG A 161 -52.13 -0.71 53.46
N PRO A 162 -53.35 -0.23 53.17
CA PRO A 162 -53.95 -0.38 51.84
C PRO A 162 -53.43 0.63 50.82
N LYS A 163 -53.58 0.27 49.55
CA LYS A 163 -53.21 1.05 48.36
C LYS A 163 -54.49 1.53 47.66
N PRO A 164 -54.63 2.83 47.36
CA PRO A 164 -55.51 3.25 46.28
C PRO A 164 -54.82 4.15 45.24
N LEU A 165 -54.97 3.74 43.97
CA LEU A 165 -55.23 4.55 42.77
C LEU A 165 -54.55 5.93 42.60
N PRO A 166 -53.61 6.08 41.64
CA PRO A 166 -53.29 7.39 41.07
C PRO A 166 -54.39 7.84 40.09
N GLY A 167 -55.06 8.93 40.43
CA GLY A 167 -56.05 9.60 39.59
C GLY A 167 -55.43 10.48 38.50
N ARG A 168 -56.24 10.65 37.45
CA ARG A 168 -56.14 11.57 36.31
C ARG A 168 -55.70 13.00 36.71
N GLY A 169 -54.71 13.57 36.01
CA GLY A 169 -54.32 14.98 36.13
C GLY A 169 -53.48 15.46 34.95
N SER A 170 -54.04 16.35 34.13
CA SER A 170 -53.40 16.98 32.96
C SER A 170 -52.91 18.39 33.29
N SER A 171 -52.25 19.06 32.31
CA SER A 171 -51.67 20.43 32.36
C SER A 171 -50.25 20.48 32.95
N LEU A 172 -49.26 21.26 32.46
CA LEU A 172 -49.16 22.24 31.35
C LEU A 172 -47.77 22.21 30.68
N ARG A 173 -47.63 22.80 29.47
CA ARG A 173 -46.33 23.13 28.83
C ARG A 173 -45.88 24.54 29.25
N PRO A 174 -44.59 24.88 29.08
CA PRO A 174 -44.16 25.67 27.91
C PRO A 174 -42.92 25.04 27.22
N ALA A 175 -42.75 24.99 25.90
CA ALA A 175 -42.84 26.02 24.86
C ALA A 175 -41.61 26.97 24.79
N TYR A 176 -40.45 26.47 24.32
CA TYR A 176 -39.37 27.25 23.65
C TYR A 176 -38.38 26.31 22.92
N ALA A 177 -38.54 26.09 21.60
CA ALA A 177 -37.51 25.45 20.73
C ALA A 177 -37.81 25.48 19.21
N VAL A 178 -38.60 26.43 18.67
CA VAL A 178 -39.05 26.39 17.24
C VAL A 178 -38.42 27.51 16.36
N LEU A 179 -37.64 28.43 16.93
CA LEU A 179 -37.02 29.54 16.19
C LEU A 179 -35.50 29.39 15.95
N GLY A 180 -34.97 28.16 15.96
CA GLY A 180 -33.57 27.88 15.57
C GLY A 180 -33.39 27.24 14.19
N GLY A 181 -34.44 26.65 13.61
CA GLY A 181 -34.31 25.71 12.48
C GLY A 181 -34.28 26.32 11.08
N LEU A 182 -34.76 27.56 10.88
CA LEU A 182 -34.99 28.13 9.54
C LEU A 182 -33.84 29.00 9.00
N ALA A 183 -32.92 29.47 9.84
CA ALA A 183 -31.79 30.29 9.39
C ALA A 183 -30.68 29.46 8.70
N VAL A 184 -30.47 28.21 9.12
CA VAL A 184 -29.38 27.35 8.61
C VAL A 184 -29.70 26.74 7.24
N LEU A 185 -31.00 26.58 6.91
CA LEU A 185 -31.44 25.95 5.67
C LEU A 185 -31.43 26.91 4.45
N GLY A 186 -31.56 28.22 4.67
CA GLY A 186 -31.52 29.23 3.59
C GLY A 186 -30.11 29.46 3.02
N VAL A 187 -29.09 29.49 3.88
CA VAL A 187 -27.69 29.78 3.47
C VAL A 187 -27.08 28.62 2.70
N GLY A 188 -27.43 27.37 3.04
CA GLY A 188 -26.92 26.18 2.35
C GLY A 188 -27.41 26.03 0.90
N TYR A 189 -28.61 26.51 0.58
CA TYR A 189 -29.21 26.32 -0.75
C TYR A 189 -28.63 27.28 -1.81
N ALA A 190 -28.22 28.50 -1.42
CA ALA A 190 -27.64 29.48 -2.32
C ALA A 190 -26.21 29.10 -2.79
N LEU A 191 -25.43 28.42 -1.95
CA LEU A 191 -24.04 28.02 -2.27
C LEU A 191 -23.94 26.71 -3.07
N LEU A 192 -25.02 25.95 -3.23
CA LEU A 192 -25.03 24.68 -3.96
C LEU A 192 -25.60 24.75 -5.39
N HIS A 193 -26.13 25.90 -5.82
CA HIS A 193 -26.72 26.07 -7.16
C HIS A 193 -26.24 27.31 -7.96
N GLY A 194 -25.38 28.16 -7.41
CA GLY A 194 -24.84 29.34 -8.09
C GLY A 194 -23.40 29.18 -8.57
N GLY A 195 -23.18 28.64 -9.77
CA GLY A 195 -21.83 28.37 -10.29
C GLY A 195 -21.78 28.01 -11.78
N LYS A 196 -22.51 28.73 -12.62
CA LYS A 196 -22.56 28.51 -14.07
C LYS A 196 -22.23 29.82 -14.78
N GLU A 197 -20.96 30.02 -15.15
CA GLU A 197 -20.55 31.17 -15.97
C GLU A 197 -21.03 31.00 -17.42
N PRO A 198 -21.69 32.02 -18.01
CA PRO A 198 -21.78 32.19 -19.46
C PRO A 198 -20.66 33.10 -19.97
N ALA A 199 -20.04 32.74 -21.09
CA ALA A 199 -19.02 33.55 -21.75
C ALA A 199 -19.60 34.57 -22.74
N ARG A 200 -18.96 35.74 -22.87
CA ARG A 200 -19.14 36.82 -23.89
C ARG A 200 -20.54 37.48 -23.90
N GLU A 201 -20.74 38.78 -24.17
CA GLU A 201 -20.03 39.74 -25.04
C GLU A 201 -20.45 41.21 -24.70
N ALA A 202 -19.92 42.19 -25.43
CA ALA A 202 -20.22 43.64 -25.42
C ALA A 202 -19.80 44.42 -24.13
N ALA A 203 -18.78 45.29 -24.11
CA ALA A 203 -18.50 46.51 -24.89
C ALA A 203 -19.12 47.80 -24.31
N VAL A 204 -18.27 48.77 -23.92
CA VAL A 204 -18.26 50.18 -24.39
C VAL A 204 -17.21 51.00 -23.58
N ALA A 205 -16.55 51.90 -24.30
CA ALA A 205 -15.44 52.79 -23.96
C ALA A 205 -15.48 53.56 -22.61
N GLN A 206 -14.29 53.87 -22.06
CA GLN A 206 -13.66 55.21 -22.22
C GLN A 206 -12.20 55.27 -21.71
N ALA A 207 -11.35 55.93 -22.50
CA ALA A 207 -10.06 56.52 -22.12
C ALA A 207 -10.21 58.06 -22.26
N PRO A 208 -9.23 58.95 -21.97
CA PRO A 208 -7.81 58.79 -21.59
C PRO A 208 -7.50 59.53 -20.24
N ALA A 209 -6.30 59.95 -19.80
CA ALA A 209 -5.03 60.27 -20.46
C ALA A 209 -3.81 60.43 -19.51
N HIS A 210 -2.60 60.46 -20.12
CA HIS A 210 -1.31 61.01 -19.65
C HIS A 210 -0.61 60.42 -18.38
N GLY A 211 0.71 60.19 -18.36
CA GLY A 211 1.72 60.29 -19.43
C GLY A 211 3.19 60.25 -18.96
N ALA A 212 4.12 60.01 -19.91
CA ALA A 212 5.60 60.14 -19.85
C ALA A 212 6.41 59.25 -18.86
N GLY A 213 7.61 58.75 -19.19
CA GLY A 213 8.44 58.82 -20.41
C GLY A 213 9.42 57.62 -20.52
N GLN A 214 9.75 57.15 -21.74
CA GLN A 214 11.04 57.35 -22.47
C GLN A 214 12.27 56.62 -21.88
N GLY A 215 13.12 55.88 -22.62
CA GLY A 215 13.18 55.41 -24.03
C GLY A 215 13.99 54.08 -24.10
N LYS A 216 13.93 53.21 -25.13
CA LYS A 216 14.19 53.32 -26.59
C LYS A 216 15.69 53.57 -26.92
N LEU A 217 16.40 52.90 -27.84
CA LEU A 217 16.35 51.58 -28.54
C LEU A 217 17.66 51.45 -29.39
N ALA A 218 17.87 50.30 -30.05
CA ALA A 218 18.87 49.97 -31.09
C ALA A 218 20.30 49.63 -30.61
N GLU A 219 21.01 48.54 -30.98
CA GLU A 219 21.00 47.57 -32.11
C GLU A 219 22.13 47.80 -33.13
N ALA A 220 23.08 46.84 -33.23
CA ALA A 220 23.83 46.49 -34.44
C ALA A 220 24.74 45.25 -34.26
N LYS A 221 24.66 44.32 -35.22
CA LYS A 221 25.62 43.26 -35.64
C LYS A 221 25.70 43.42 -37.20
N PRO A 222 26.42 42.64 -38.04
CA PRO A 222 27.57 41.73 -37.87
C PRO A 222 28.72 41.93 -38.90
N ALA A 223 29.84 41.22 -38.74
CA ALA A 223 30.77 40.68 -39.78
C ALA A 223 31.82 39.81 -39.02
N GLU A 224 32.11 38.54 -39.32
CA GLU A 224 32.50 37.80 -40.53
C GLU A 224 34.03 37.72 -40.75
N ALA A 225 34.52 36.49 -40.98
CA ALA A 225 35.72 36.06 -41.71
C ALA A 225 36.57 34.99 -41.00
N LYS A 226 36.71 33.83 -41.67
CA LYS A 226 37.79 32.82 -41.51
C LYS A 226 38.73 33.02 -42.72
N PRO A 227 40.03 32.70 -42.65
CA PRO A 227 40.45 31.52 -43.42
C PRO A 227 41.68 30.71 -42.92
N ALA A 228 41.70 29.49 -43.42
CA ALA A 228 42.76 28.49 -43.67
C ALA A 228 44.27 28.67 -43.33
N ASP A 229 44.82 27.54 -42.87
CA ASP A 229 46.10 26.88 -43.24
C ASP A 229 47.48 27.58 -43.17
N LYS A 230 48.41 26.90 -42.46
CA LYS A 230 49.70 26.46 -43.04
C LYS A 230 50.35 25.28 -42.30
N LYS A 231 51.19 24.55 -43.03
CA LYS A 231 51.71 23.19 -42.79
C LYS A 231 53.26 23.19 -42.75
N SER A 232 53.84 22.41 -41.84
CA SER A 232 55.19 21.78 -41.86
C SER A 232 55.21 20.75 -40.70
N ALA A 233 55.58 19.46 -40.81
CA ALA A 233 56.78 18.83 -41.39
C ALA A 233 58.07 19.28 -40.65
N GLU A 234 59.03 18.42 -40.26
CA GLU A 234 59.44 17.12 -40.81
C GLU A 234 60.37 16.33 -39.84
N ALA A 235 60.26 14.98 -39.78
CA ALA A 235 61.28 13.96 -39.40
C ALA A 235 62.03 14.11 -38.03
N LYS A 236 62.85 13.20 -37.48
CA LYS A 236 63.39 11.83 -37.76
C LYS A 236 63.89 11.29 -36.36
N SER A 237 64.12 10.01 -36.03
CA SER A 237 64.19 8.72 -36.74
C SER A 237 63.81 7.57 -35.78
N ALA A 238 63.60 6.35 -36.28
CA ALA A 238 63.87 5.09 -35.55
C ALA A 238 65.28 4.55 -35.96
N PRO A 239 65.82 3.42 -35.42
CA PRO A 239 65.36 2.09 -35.89
C PRO A 239 65.53 0.86 -34.94
N ALA A 240 64.76 -0.21 -35.25
CA ALA A 240 65.06 -1.67 -35.14
C ALA A 240 65.46 -2.28 -33.77
N THR A 241 65.23 -3.56 -33.46
CA THR A 241 64.89 -4.81 -34.21
C THR A 241 63.73 -5.57 -33.50
N ALA A 242 62.74 -6.18 -34.18
CA ALA A 242 62.73 -7.47 -34.92
C ALA A 242 63.11 -8.69 -34.04
N GLU A 243 62.48 -9.87 -34.03
CA GLU A 243 61.27 -10.51 -34.62
C GLU A 243 60.90 -11.70 -33.65
N SER A 244 59.73 -12.37 -33.61
CA SER A 244 59.12 -13.19 -34.68
C SER A 244 57.69 -13.68 -34.35
N LYS A 245 56.80 -13.52 -35.33
CA LYS A 245 55.71 -14.42 -35.81
C LYS A 245 55.28 -15.67 -35.00
N ALA A 246 53.96 -15.81 -34.82
CA ALA A 246 53.23 -17.07 -35.07
C ALA A 246 51.76 -16.84 -35.49
N SER A 247 51.42 -17.28 -36.70
CA SER A 247 50.10 -17.49 -37.33
C SER A 247 48.85 -16.68 -36.98
N GLU A 248 48.55 -15.80 -37.93
CA GLU A 248 47.25 -15.39 -38.43
C GLU A 248 46.18 -16.52 -38.52
N THR A 249 44.93 -16.20 -38.16
CA THR A 249 43.73 -16.75 -38.84
C THR A 249 42.71 -15.64 -39.04
N LYS A 250 42.85 -15.02 -40.22
CA LYS A 250 41.94 -14.10 -40.91
C LYS A 250 40.45 -14.31 -40.64
N ARG A 251 39.79 -13.32 -40.02
CA ARG A 251 38.39 -12.93 -40.27
C ARG A 251 38.06 -11.54 -39.70
N GLU A 252 38.07 -10.56 -40.60
CA GLU A 252 37.36 -9.28 -40.50
C GLU A 252 36.56 -9.09 -41.81
N PRO A 253 35.59 -8.16 -41.88
CA PRO A 253 34.69 -7.70 -40.82
C PRO A 253 33.21 -7.85 -41.24
N VAL A 254 32.29 -7.88 -40.28
CA VAL A 254 30.86 -7.58 -40.54
C VAL A 254 30.39 -6.57 -39.50
N GLU A 255 30.47 -5.31 -39.89
CA GLU A 255 29.73 -4.22 -39.25
C GLU A 255 28.23 -4.32 -39.63
N THR A 256 27.35 -3.66 -38.89
CA THR A 256 25.88 -3.61 -39.10
C THR A 256 25.07 -4.81 -38.57
N GLY A 257 25.31 -5.18 -37.30
CA GLY A 257 24.27 -5.74 -36.44
C GLY A 257 23.68 -4.62 -35.58
N ALA A 258 22.44 -4.19 -35.86
CA ALA A 258 21.83 -3.08 -35.13
C ALA A 258 21.77 -3.35 -33.62
N LEU A 259 22.07 -2.31 -32.81
CA LEU A 259 21.86 -2.32 -31.36
C LEU A 259 20.37 -2.36 -31.06
N VAL A 260 19.77 -3.55 -31.13
CA VAL A 260 18.46 -3.83 -30.55
C VAL A 260 18.59 -3.55 -29.05
N PRO A 261 17.79 -2.63 -28.47
CA PRO A 261 17.88 -2.33 -27.05
C PRO A 261 17.62 -3.60 -26.25
N GLU A 262 18.64 -4.05 -25.54
CA GLU A 262 18.68 -5.28 -24.75
C GLU A 262 17.40 -5.42 -23.94
N SER A 263 16.67 -6.52 -24.20
CA SER A 263 15.27 -6.74 -23.83
C SER A 263 14.89 -6.03 -22.54
N ALA A 264 14.00 -5.04 -22.66
CA ALA A 264 13.42 -4.31 -21.54
C ALA A 264 12.37 -5.18 -20.83
N GLY A 265 12.81 -6.32 -20.30
CA GLY A 265 12.05 -7.13 -19.36
C GLY A 265 12.27 -6.66 -17.92
N PRO A 266 11.49 -7.17 -16.96
CA PRO A 266 11.72 -6.92 -15.53
C PRO A 266 13.12 -7.39 -15.11
N VAL A 267 13.79 -6.63 -14.23
CA VAL A 267 15.11 -6.95 -13.68
C VAL A 267 15.03 -6.88 -12.16
N ALA A 268 15.54 -7.90 -11.47
CA ALA A 268 15.54 -7.96 -10.00
C ALA A 268 16.89 -8.39 -9.44
N GLY A 269 17.25 -7.88 -8.26
CA GLY A 269 18.50 -8.19 -7.57
C GLY A 269 18.96 -7.05 -6.65
N VAL A 270 20.18 -7.12 -6.12
CA VAL A 270 20.77 -6.03 -5.33
C VAL A 270 21.27 -4.93 -6.26
N ALA A 271 20.83 -3.69 -6.05
CA ALA A 271 21.26 -2.54 -6.84
C ALA A 271 22.44 -1.81 -6.20
N GLU A 272 23.38 -1.38 -7.04
CA GLU A 272 24.40 -0.37 -6.73
C GLU A 272 23.79 1.01 -7.00
N VAL A 273 23.86 1.95 -6.04
CA VAL A 273 23.31 3.31 -6.21
C VAL A 273 24.38 4.19 -6.83
N LEU A 274 24.08 4.82 -7.98
CA LEU A 274 24.99 5.78 -8.62
C LEU A 274 24.63 7.22 -8.18
N ASP A 275 23.34 7.54 -8.21
CA ASP A 275 22.77 8.78 -7.67
C ASP A 275 21.31 8.52 -7.21
N THR A 276 20.62 9.54 -6.71
CA THR A 276 19.27 9.34 -6.14
C THR A 276 18.16 9.07 -7.18
N ALA A 277 18.41 9.31 -8.47
CA ALA A 277 17.53 8.93 -9.57
C ALA A 277 18.12 7.83 -10.47
N THR A 278 19.36 7.38 -10.23
CA THR A 278 20.04 6.39 -11.08
C THR A 278 20.61 5.23 -10.26
N LEU A 279 20.12 4.03 -10.56
CA LEU A 279 20.57 2.77 -10.00
C LEU A 279 21.34 1.96 -11.05
N ARG A 280 22.17 1.02 -10.60
CA ARG A 280 22.81 0.03 -11.45
C ARG A 280 22.45 -1.37 -10.97
N LEU A 281 21.89 -2.18 -11.87
CA LEU A 281 21.33 -3.49 -11.55
C LEU A 281 21.60 -4.46 -12.69
N GLY A 282 22.18 -5.63 -12.40
CA GLY A 282 22.53 -6.61 -13.43
C GLY A 282 23.48 -6.06 -14.50
N GLY A 283 24.37 -5.13 -14.13
CA GLY A 283 25.27 -4.43 -15.06
C GLY A 283 24.64 -3.26 -15.83
N ARG A 284 23.31 -3.13 -15.86
CA ARG A 284 22.56 -2.08 -16.56
C ARG A 284 22.38 -0.85 -15.67
N THR A 285 22.50 0.34 -16.27
CA THR A 285 22.15 1.61 -15.62
C THR A 285 20.66 1.90 -15.83
N LEU A 286 19.92 2.05 -14.73
CA LEU A 286 18.47 2.24 -14.70
C LEU A 286 18.14 3.60 -14.07
N ARG A 287 17.48 4.48 -14.84
CA ARG A 287 16.94 5.75 -14.31
C ARG A 287 15.55 5.52 -13.71
N LEU A 288 15.29 6.01 -12.51
CA LEU A 288 14.00 5.96 -11.85
C LEU A 288 12.96 6.83 -12.59
N TYR A 289 11.72 6.35 -12.62
CA TYR A 289 10.60 7.07 -13.23
C TYR A 289 10.16 8.25 -12.37
N GLY A 290 9.89 9.41 -12.99
CA GLY A 290 9.35 10.57 -12.27
C GLY A 290 10.36 11.33 -11.40
N VAL A 291 11.65 10.96 -11.39
CA VAL A 291 12.68 11.54 -10.50
C VAL A 291 13.82 12.19 -11.29
N GLU A 292 14.21 13.38 -10.85
CA GLU A 292 15.44 14.06 -11.26
C GLU A 292 16.37 14.28 -10.05
N SER A 293 17.63 13.90 -10.22
CA SER A 293 18.69 14.10 -9.22
C SER A 293 19.04 15.57 -9.10
N ALA A 294 18.87 16.12 -7.91
CA ALA A 294 19.13 17.53 -7.62
C ALA A 294 20.45 17.73 -6.89
N LYS A 295 21.09 18.88 -7.12
CA LYS A 295 22.35 19.24 -6.43
C LYS A 295 22.13 19.31 -4.92
N GLY A 296 22.87 18.49 -4.17
CA GLY A 296 22.74 18.35 -2.71
C GLY A 296 22.02 17.07 -2.27
N ALA A 297 21.44 16.30 -3.19
CA ALA A 297 20.99 14.95 -2.91
C ALA A 297 22.19 14.02 -2.64
N GLN A 298 22.05 13.11 -1.68
CA GLN A 298 23.12 12.21 -1.27
C GLN A 298 22.80 10.75 -1.65
N ALA A 299 23.61 10.17 -2.53
CA ALA A 299 23.47 8.77 -2.94
C ALA A 299 23.67 7.79 -1.77
N SER A 300 24.42 8.20 -0.74
CA SER A 300 24.62 7.44 0.50
C SER A 300 23.33 7.19 1.27
N ASP A 301 22.38 8.13 1.24
CA ASP A 301 21.14 8.04 2.01
C ASP A 301 20.22 6.98 1.39
N LEU A 302 20.13 6.95 0.05
CA LEU A 302 19.44 5.90 -0.70
C LEU A 302 20.16 4.55 -0.58
N SER A 303 21.51 4.54 -0.58
CA SER A 303 22.31 3.32 -0.37
C SER A 303 22.05 2.71 1.01
N GLY A 304 22.04 3.55 2.06
CA GLY A 304 21.72 3.15 3.43
C GLY A 304 20.29 2.69 3.59
N TYR A 305 19.33 3.38 2.94
CA TYR A 305 17.93 2.94 2.89
C TYR A 305 17.78 1.57 2.23
N LEU A 306 18.44 1.30 1.10
CA LEU A 306 18.41 0.00 0.43
C LEU A 306 19.09 -1.09 1.27
N GLY A 307 20.24 -0.80 1.89
CA GLY A 307 20.89 -1.71 2.85
C GLY A 307 21.19 -3.11 2.29
N GLY A 308 21.42 -3.23 0.98
CA GLY A 308 21.62 -4.52 0.29
C GLY A 308 20.35 -5.33 0.03
N ARG A 309 19.15 -4.79 0.29
CA ARG A 309 17.87 -5.46 -0.02
C ARG A 309 17.67 -5.56 -1.54
N PRO A 310 17.04 -6.64 -2.03
CA PRO A 310 16.76 -6.79 -3.46
C PRO A 310 15.69 -5.81 -3.92
N VAL A 311 15.95 -5.13 -5.04
CA VAL A 311 14.98 -4.29 -5.73
C VAL A 311 14.43 -5.03 -6.96
N ASN A 312 13.20 -4.71 -7.35
CA ASN A 312 12.55 -5.25 -8.55
C ASN A 312 12.12 -4.08 -9.46
N CYS A 313 12.77 -3.96 -10.61
CA CYS A 313 12.60 -2.88 -11.57
C CYS A 313 11.82 -3.35 -12.80
N GLN A 314 10.76 -2.63 -13.14
CA GLN A 314 9.97 -2.82 -14.35
C GLN A 314 10.12 -1.62 -15.29
N PRO A 315 10.12 -1.80 -16.62
CA PRO A 315 10.18 -0.69 -17.56
C PRO A 315 8.90 0.16 -17.43
N SER A 316 9.05 1.48 -17.31
CA SER A 316 7.91 2.39 -17.42
C SER A 316 7.32 2.35 -18.84
N PRO A 317 6.01 2.62 -19.04
CA PRO A 317 5.43 2.86 -20.36
C PRO A 317 6.18 3.93 -21.19
N ALA A 318 6.90 4.86 -20.55
CA ALA A 318 7.77 5.84 -21.23
C ALA A 318 9.06 5.24 -21.83
N LYS A 319 9.40 3.97 -21.52
CA LYS A 319 10.57 3.18 -21.96
C LYS A 319 11.98 3.73 -21.66
N THR A 320 12.10 5.00 -21.26
CA THR A 320 13.38 5.66 -20.91
C THR A 320 13.71 5.61 -19.42
N ALA A 321 12.77 5.15 -18.59
CA ALA A 321 12.89 5.08 -17.14
C ALA A 321 12.22 3.82 -16.57
N TRP A 322 12.48 3.52 -15.31
CA TRP A 322 12.13 2.28 -14.62
C TRP A 322 11.38 2.56 -13.32
N ILE A 323 10.33 1.78 -13.07
CA ILE A 323 9.62 1.76 -11.80
C ILE A 323 10.28 0.66 -10.98
N CYS A 324 11.03 1.04 -9.94
CA CYS A 324 11.77 0.11 -9.10
C CYS A 324 11.15 0.03 -7.71
N THR A 325 10.90 -1.18 -7.24
CA THR A 325 10.27 -1.43 -5.93
C THR A 325 11.21 -2.14 -4.97
N VAL A 326 11.14 -1.79 -3.68
CA VAL A 326 11.79 -2.51 -2.58
C VAL A 326 10.75 -2.83 -1.51
N ASP A 327 10.66 -4.08 -1.08
CA ASP A 327 9.67 -4.56 -0.09
C ASP A 327 8.19 -4.22 -0.42
N GLY A 328 7.89 -3.87 -1.67
CA GLY A 328 6.56 -3.44 -2.14
C GLY A 328 6.36 -1.91 -2.26
N HIS A 329 7.33 -1.09 -1.86
CA HIS A 329 7.31 0.37 -1.97
C HIS A 329 8.03 0.85 -3.24
N ASP A 330 7.50 1.87 -3.92
CA ASP A 330 8.17 2.52 -5.06
C ASP A 330 9.36 3.36 -4.56
N LEU A 331 10.57 3.09 -5.07
CA LEU A 331 11.77 3.86 -4.75
C LEU A 331 11.65 5.32 -5.21
N SER A 332 10.90 5.57 -6.27
CA SER A 332 10.65 6.91 -6.80
C SER A 332 9.90 7.76 -5.76
N GLU A 333 8.88 7.17 -5.12
CA GLU A 333 8.11 7.80 -4.04
C GLU A 333 8.99 8.02 -2.81
N VAL A 334 9.74 7.00 -2.38
CA VAL A 334 10.63 7.08 -1.22
C VAL A 334 11.68 8.19 -1.39
N VAL A 335 12.31 8.29 -2.57
CA VAL A 335 13.31 9.33 -2.86
C VAL A 335 12.70 10.72 -2.81
N LEU A 336 11.52 10.93 -3.42
CA LEU A 336 10.87 12.24 -3.43
C LEU A 336 10.34 12.64 -2.05
N TYR A 337 9.75 11.70 -1.31
CA TYR A 337 9.18 11.93 0.04
C TYR A 337 10.24 12.36 1.05
N ASN A 338 11.46 11.82 0.95
CA ASN A 338 12.59 12.19 1.81
C ASN A 338 13.39 13.40 1.28
N GLY A 339 12.97 14.01 0.17
CA GLY A 339 13.68 15.14 -0.43
C GLY A 339 15.01 14.79 -1.09
N GLY A 340 15.18 13.55 -1.55
CA GLY A 340 16.35 13.09 -2.29
C GLY A 340 16.36 13.47 -3.78
N GLY A 341 15.31 14.10 -4.30
CA GLY A 341 15.21 14.48 -5.71
C GLY A 341 14.08 15.47 -5.98
N ARG A 342 13.86 15.79 -7.24
CA ARG A 342 12.74 16.59 -7.75
C ARG A 342 11.82 15.73 -8.60
N ALA A 343 10.51 16.03 -8.56
CA ALA A 343 9.54 15.39 -9.43
C ALA A 343 9.71 15.93 -10.85
N THR A 344 9.81 15.05 -11.85
CA THR A 344 9.84 15.44 -13.27
C THR A 344 8.43 15.71 -13.82
N ALA A 345 8.34 16.23 -15.05
CA ALA A 345 7.05 16.57 -15.67
C ALA A 345 6.15 15.33 -15.93
N GLU A 346 6.76 14.15 -16.07
CA GLU A 346 6.09 12.86 -16.23
C GLU A 346 5.79 12.12 -14.91
N ALA A 347 6.14 12.69 -13.76
CA ALA A 347 5.85 12.09 -12.45
C ALA A 347 4.33 11.87 -12.25
N THR A 348 3.96 10.79 -11.57
CA THR A 348 2.54 10.54 -11.21
C THR A 348 2.07 11.55 -10.15
N PRO A 349 0.75 11.74 -9.96
CA PRO A 349 0.22 12.63 -8.92
C PRO A 349 0.77 12.32 -7.52
N ASP A 350 0.97 11.02 -7.20
CA ASP A 350 1.49 10.55 -5.92
C ASP A 350 2.97 10.97 -5.72
N LEU A 351 3.78 10.91 -6.78
CA LEU A 351 5.18 11.38 -6.76
C LEU A 351 5.27 12.91 -6.58
N VAL A 352 4.34 13.67 -7.18
CA VAL A 352 4.23 15.12 -6.96
C VAL A 352 3.77 15.43 -5.52
N GLU A 353 2.96 14.56 -4.92
CA GLU A 353 2.58 14.65 -3.50
C GLU A 353 3.74 14.35 -2.55
N ALA A 354 4.53 13.33 -2.85
CA ALA A 354 5.76 13.01 -2.13
C ALA A 354 6.76 14.18 -2.16
N GLU A 355 6.99 14.81 -3.32
CA GLU A 355 7.85 15.99 -3.42
C GLU A 355 7.27 17.19 -2.63
N ARG A 356 5.95 17.42 -2.71
CA ARG A 356 5.26 18.47 -1.95
C ARG A 356 5.39 18.25 -0.43
N HIS A 357 5.35 17.01 0.04
CA HIS A 357 5.61 16.67 1.43
C HIS A 357 7.05 17.06 1.83
N ALA A 358 8.05 16.64 1.06
CA ALA A 358 9.46 16.95 1.34
C ALA A 358 9.75 18.46 1.34
N ARG A 359 9.14 19.22 0.42
CA ARG A 359 9.22 20.69 0.37
C ARG A 359 8.61 21.33 1.63
N ALA A 360 7.44 20.88 2.06
CA ALA A 360 6.78 21.39 3.26
C ALA A 360 7.55 21.05 4.55
N GLY A 361 8.10 19.84 4.63
CA GLY A 361 8.94 19.37 5.74
C GLY A 361 10.39 19.87 5.73
N LYS A 362 10.81 20.58 4.67
CA LYS A 362 12.21 21.02 4.45
C LYS A 362 13.21 19.85 4.51
N LEU A 363 12.87 18.73 3.89
CA LEU A 363 13.66 17.50 3.91
C LEU A 363 14.72 17.47 2.79
N GLY A 364 15.85 16.80 3.04
CA GLY A 364 16.90 16.58 2.03
C GLY A 364 17.37 17.86 1.33
N ILE A 365 17.22 17.93 0.01
CA ILE A 365 17.58 19.10 -0.80
C ILE A 365 16.82 20.38 -0.44
N TRP A 366 15.68 20.27 0.24
CA TRP A 366 14.81 21.38 0.66
C TRP A 366 15.16 21.93 2.04
N ALA A 367 16.17 21.37 2.72
CA ALA A 367 16.59 21.80 4.05
C ALA A 367 17.32 23.16 4.08
N LYS A 368 17.81 23.64 2.94
CA LYS A 368 18.51 24.93 2.81
C LYS A 368 17.58 25.99 2.18
N PRO A 369 17.48 27.18 2.78
CA PRO A 369 16.67 28.29 2.26
C PRO A 369 17.32 28.95 1.02
#